data_AF-A0A2N3ARX1-F1
#
_entry.id   AF-A0A2N3ARX1-F1
#
_cell.length_a   1.000
_cell.length_b   1.000
_cell.length_c   1.000
_cell.angle_alpha   90.00
_cell.angle_beta   90.00
_cell.angle_gamma   90.00
#
_symmetry.space_group_name_H-M   'P 1'
#
loop_
_entity.id
_entity.type
_entity.pdbx_description
1 polymer ?
#
loop_
_entity_poly.entity_id
_entity_poly.type
_entity_poly.pdbx_seq_one_letter_code
_entity_poly.pdbx_strand_id
1 'polypeptide(L)' 'MKFKEITPVRLYESVIEQIMNLIKNNELKPGDKLPPERELAEKLSISRNSLREAFRVLESRGLIKSKAG' A
#
# COMPACT_ATOMS: atom_id res chain seq x y z
N MET A 1 -27.19 6.63 20.93
CA MET A 1 -25.88 7.08 20.41
C MET A 1 -25.93 7.10 18.89
N LYS A 2 -25.51 8.18 18.22
CA LYS A 2 -25.40 8.22 16.74
C LYS A 2 -23.93 8.41 16.36
N PHE A 3 -23.35 7.41 15.69
CA PHE A 3 -22.03 7.48 15.03
C PHE A 3 -22.24 7.39 13.52
N LYS A 4 -21.67 8.34 12.76
CA LYS A 4 -21.36 8.39 11.30
C LYS A 4 -20.35 9.55 11.14
N GLU A 5 -19.33 9.61 10.29
CA GLU A 5 -18.89 8.89 9.08
C GLU A 5 -17.53 8.20 9.27
N ILE A 6 -17.17 7.26 8.38
CA ILE A 6 -15.82 6.69 8.24
C ILE A 6 -15.44 6.66 6.76
N THR A 7 -14.39 7.37 6.36
CA THR A 7 -13.73 7.23 5.04
C THR A 7 -12.26 7.67 5.10
N PRO A 8 -11.37 6.80 5.59
CA PRO A 8 -10.11 6.54 4.86
C PRO A 8 -9.82 5.04 4.69
N VAL A 9 -10.73 4.18 5.16
CA VAL A 9 -10.61 2.71 5.14
C VAL A 9 -10.38 2.17 3.72
N ARG A 10 -10.90 2.82 2.67
CA ARG A 10 -10.77 2.32 1.30
C ARG A 10 -9.40 2.51 0.67
N LEU A 11 -8.72 3.63 0.87
CA LEU A 11 -7.56 3.94 0.02
C LEU A 11 -6.37 3.04 0.33
N TYR A 12 -6.00 2.90 1.62
CA TYR A 12 -4.89 2.01 1.96
C TYR A 12 -5.26 0.54 1.71
N GLU A 13 -6.52 0.13 1.92
CA GLU A 13 -7.00 -1.22 1.60
C GLU A 13 -6.93 -1.50 0.10
N SER A 14 -7.34 -0.56 -0.75
CA SER A 14 -7.21 -0.68 -2.20
C SER A 14 -5.75 -0.80 -2.65
N VAL A 15 -4.82 -0.09 -2.00
CA VAL A 15 -3.38 -0.25 -2.25
C VAL A 15 -2.92 -1.66 -1.89
N ILE A 16 -3.34 -2.18 -0.74
CA ILE A 16 -3.01 -3.54 -0.29
C ILE A 16 -3.55 -4.55 -1.31
N GLU A 17 -4.81 -4.42 -1.74
CA GLU A 17 -5.42 -5.30 -2.74
C GLU A 17 -4.71 -5.25 -4.09
N GLN A 18 -4.38 -4.06 -4.58
CA GLN A 18 -3.61 -3.92 -5.83
C GLN A 18 -2.26 -4.62 -5.74
N ILE A 19 -1.48 -4.37 -4.69
CA ILE A 19 -0.17 -5.01 -4.54
C ILE A 19 -0.30 -6.53 -4.41
N MET A 20 -1.28 -7.02 -3.66
CA MET A 20 -1.55 -8.46 -3.56
C MET A 20 -1.92 -9.07 -4.92
N ASN A 21 -2.70 -8.36 -5.74
CA ASN A 21 -3.06 -8.83 -7.07
C ASN A 21 -1.86 -8.85 -8.02
N LEU A 22 -0.98 -7.84 -7.98
CA LEU A 22 0.27 -7.84 -8.75
C LEU A 22 1.15 -9.04 -8.39
N ILE A 23 1.25 -9.38 -7.10
CA ILE A 23 1.98 -10.56 -6.65
C ILE A 23 1.31 -11.85 -7.17
N LYS A 24 -0.01 -11.99 -7.00
CA LYS A 24 -0.77 -13.17 -7.47
C LYS A 24 -0.65 -13.39 -8.97
N ASN A 25 -0.60 -12.31 -9.75
CA ASN A 25 -0.49 -12.35 -11.20
C ASN A 25 0.96 -12.50 -11.70
N ASN A 26 1.95 -12.67 -10.80
CA ASN A 26 3.39 -12.69 -11.11
C ASN A 26 3.93 -11.41 -11.80
N GLU A 27 3.21 -10.29 -11.68
CA GLU A 27 3.66 -8.97 -12.15
C GLU A 27 4.66 -8.34 -11.16
N LEU A 28 4.56 -8.71 -9.88
CA LEU A 28 5.52 -8.35 -8.84
C LEU A 28 6.12 -9.61 -8.22
N LYS A 29 7.44 -9.77 -8.34
CA LYS A 29 8.16 -10.95 -7.86
C LYS A 29 8.95 -10.65 -6.58
N PRO A 30 9.25 -11.68 -5.76
CA PRO A 30 10.14 -11.50 -4.62
C PRO A 30 11.48 -10.89 -5.04
N GLY A 31 11.86 -9.79 -4.38
CA GLY A 31 13.09 -9.05 -4.68
C GLY A 31 12.91 -7.86 -5.62
N ASP A 32 11.76 -7.74 -6.30
CA ASP A 32 11.45 -6.56 -7.10
C ASP A 32 11.33 -5.33 -6.21
N LYS A 33 11.81 -4.20 -6.72
CA LYS A 33 11.73 -2.92 -6.02
C LYS A 33 10.44 -2.22 -6.40
N LEU A 34 9.67 -1.85 -5.38
CA LEU A 34 8.58 -0.89 -5.56
C LEU A 34 9.16 0.52 -5.85
N PRO A 35 8.42 1.36 -6.59
CA PRO A 35 8.77 2.78 -6.73
C PRO A 35 8.87 3.45 -5.36
N PRO A 36 9.64 4.55 -5.24
CA PRO A 36 9.69 5.34 -4.03
C PRO A 36 8.30 5.77 -3.56
N GLU A 37 8.09 5.81 -2.24
CA GLU A 37 6.79 6.14 -1.63
C GLU A 37 6.18 7.43 -2.19
N ARG A 38 7.01 8.46 -2.42
CA ARG A 38 6.58 9.73 -3.02
C ARG A 38 6.02 9.54 -4.44
N GLU A 39 6.77 8.83 -5.29
CA GLU A 39 6.39 8.61 -6.69
C GLU A 39 5.13 7.74 -6.78
N LEU A 40 5.03 6.71 -5.94
CA LEU A 40 3.88 5.83 -5.93
C LEU A 40 2.62 6.54 -5.41
N ALA A 41 2.75 7.39 -4.40
CA ALA A 41 1.64 8.22 -3.91
C ALA A 41 1.12 9.17 -5.00
N GLU A 42 2.02 9.78 -5.78
CA GLU A 42 1.67 10.62 -6.94
C GLU A 42 0.97 9.79 -8.03
N LYS A 43 1.53 8.63 -8.41
CA LYS A 43 0.94 7.72 -9.42
C LYS A 43 -0.46 7.23 -9.04
N LEU A 44 -0.66 6.92 -7.76
CA LEU A 44 -1.93 6.42 -7.25
C LEU A 44 -2.89 7.55 -6.86
N SER A 45 -2.47 8.82 -6.97
CA SER A 45 -3.26 10.00 -6.56
C SER A 45 -3.78 9.90 -5.12
N ILE A 46 -2.96 9.42 -4.20
CA ILE A 46 -3.30 9.30 -2.77
C ILE A 46 -2.33 10.06 -1.88
N SER A 47 -2.73 10.27 -0.61
CA SER A 47 -1.81 10.84 0.38
C SER A 47 -0.68 9.86 0.72
N ARG A 48 0.51 10.40 1.00
CA ARG A 48 1.65 9.61 1.50
C ARG A 48 1.33 8.88 2.81
N ASN A 49 0.48 9.47 3.67
CA ASN A 49 0.07 8.85 4.91
C ASN A 49 -0.73 7.56 4.68
N SER A 50 -1.70 7.59 3.75
CA SER A 50 -2.48 6.40 3.38
C SER A 50 -1.59 5.32 2.74
N LEU A 51 -0.61 5.72 1.92
CA LEU A 51 0.34 4.77 1.34
C LEU A 51 1.22 4.12 2.43
N ARG A 52 1.68 4.90 3.41
CA ARG A 52 2.44 4.38 4.55
C ARG A 52 1.66 3.39 5.39
N GLU A 53 0.37 3.64 5.61
CA GLU A 53 -0.50 2.69 6.30
C GLU A 53 -0.60 1.37 5.54
N ALA A 54 -0.81 1.41 4.22
CA ALA A 54 -0.82 0.21 3.38
C ALA A 54 0.50 -0.56 3.48
N PHE A 55 1.63 0.15 3.40
CA PHE A 55 2.96 -0.44 3.48
C PHE A 55 3.24 -1.09 4.83
N ARG A 56 2.84 -0.45 5.94
CA ARG A 56 2.94 -1.05 7.28
C ARG A 56 2.19 -2.36 7.38
N VAL A 57 0.97 -2.43 6.81
CA VAL A 57 0.19 -3.67 6.80
C VAL A 57 0.86 -4.74 5.95
N LEU A 58 1.30 -4.40 4.73
CA LEU A 58 1.99 -5.34 3.84
C LEU A 58 3.31 -5.85 4.45
N GLU A 59 4.06 -4.99 5.12
CA GLU A 59 5.31 -5.33 5.82
C GLU A 59 5.04 -6.23 7.03
N SER A 60 3.99 -5.94 7.82
CA SER A 60 3.57 -6.81 8.93
C SER A 60 3.14 -8.20 8.48
N ARG A 61 2.64 -8.33 7.23
CA ARG A 61 2.30 -9.59 6.58
C ARG A 61 3.52 -10.28 5.93
N GLY A 62 4.69 -9.65 5.96
CA GLY A 62 5.92 -10.17 5.34
C GLY A 62 5.94 -10.09 3.81
N LEU A 63 5.03 -9.34 3.19
CA LEU A 63 4.92 -9.25 1.73
C LEU A 63 5.90 -8.25 1.12
N ILE A 64 6.24 -7.20 1.87
CA ILE A 64 7.23 -6.20 1.47
C ILE A 64 8.20 -5.95 2.63
N LYS A 65 9.33 -5.30 2.33
CA LYS A 65 10.27 -4.81 3.35
C LYS A 65 10.67 -3.38 3.00
N SER A 66 10.58 -2.52 3.99
CA SER A 66 11.08 -1.15 3.91
C SER A 66 12.57 -1.17 4.18
N LYS A 67 13.39 -0.61 3.29
CA LYS A 67 14.82 -0.38 3.56
C LYS A 67 15.07 1.12 3.55
N ALA A 68 15.50 1.66 4.68
CA ALA A 68 16.03 3.02 4.73
C ALA A 68 17.32 3.04 3.90
N GLY A 69 17.37 3.97 2.95
CA GLY A 69 18.49 4.22 2.06
C GLY A 69 18.57 5.71 1.76
#